data_AF-A0A402ATJ9-F1
#
_entry.id   AF-A0A402ATJ9-F1
#
_cell.length_a   1.000
_cell.length_b   1.000
_cell.length_c   1.000
_cell.angle_alpha   90.00
_cell.angle_beta   90.00
_cell.angle_gamma   90.00
#
_symmetry.space_group_name_H-M   'P 1'
#
loop_
_entity.id
_entity.type
_entity.pdbx_description
1 polymer ?
#
loop_
_entity_poly.entity_id
_entity_poly.type
_entity_poly.pdbx_seq_one_letter_code
_entity_poly.pdbx_strand_id
1 'polypeptide(L)'
;MTHHRDRFERAYALTEMVAPAHLIRESDEAETDRFLLKKDISFSGLSRLDRTSDSFQRGDPARAAKKLLGEMLADGDIIEVQVEGWKRVHYALGSDADVLSELGAGRVPKAWTPLETTTTEEVVFLSPLDHVSARGRAKVVFGFDYVWEVYKPEHQRKFGYYTLPILWGDRLVARFDSKFDRTTNTFVILGLWLEDEALGNNEAFAEALACGFARFVRFLGASKLDATVIREPLLRRRVCSSPG
;
A
#
# COMPACT_ATOMS: atom_id res chain seq x y z
N MET A 1 -20.92 -0.74 17.74
CA MET A 1 -19.64 -1.09 17.08
C MET A 1 -19.52 -2.61 16.93
N THR A 2 -18.66 -3.11 16.04
CA THR A 2 -18.39 -4.57 15.97
C THR A 2 -17.64 -4.98 17.24
N HIS A 3 -18.22 -5.90 18.01
CA HIS A 3 -17.60 -6.42 19.23
C HIS A 3 -16.72 -7.64 18.93
N HIS A 4 -17.25 -8.60 18.18
CA HIS A 4 -16.54 -9.81 17.78
C HIS A 4 -17.17 -10.40 16.51
N ARG A 5 -16.57 -11.48 15.99
CA ARG A 5 -17.15 -12.29 14.92
C ARG A 5 -17.35 -13.71 15.43
N ASP A 6 -18.51 -14.28 15.15
CA ASP A 6 -18.73 -15.72 15.24
C ASP A 6 -18.75 -16.27 13.81
N ARG A 7 -17.67 -16.96 13.43
CA ARG A 7 -17.41 -17.38 12.05
C ARG A 7 -17.54 -16.19 11.08
N PHE A 8 -18.58 -16.18 10.24
CA PHE A 8 -18.84 -15.16 9.25
C PHE A 8 -19.79 -14.06 9.74
N GLU A 9 -20.46 -14.26 10.87
CA GLU A 9 -21.40 -13.31 11.44
C GLU A 9 -20.69 -12.26 12.29
N ARG A 10 -21.19 -11.02 12.25
CA ARG A 10 -20.69 -9.91 13.08
C ARG A 10 -21.64 -9.69 14.24
N ALA A 11 -21.13 -9.80 15.46
CA ALA A 11 -21.86 -9.39 16.66
C ALA A 11 -21.59 -7.91 16.95
N TYR A 12 -22.64 -7.16 17.26
CA TYR A 12 -22.56 -5.73 17.57
C TYR A 12 -22.90 -5.47 19.03
N ALA A 13 -22.22 -4.49 19.62
CA ALA A 13 -22.50 -3.99 20.96
C ALA A 13 -22.51 -2.45 20.96
N LEU A 14 -23.02 -1.87 22.05
CA LEU A 14 -22.93 -0.44 22.31
C LEU A 14 -21.46 0.00 22.39
N THR A 15 -21.20 1.29 22.15
CA THR A 15 -19.83 1.81 22.02
C THR A 15 -19.05 1.65 23.33
N GLU A 16 -19.69 1.94 24.45
CA GLU A 16 -19.19 1.82 25.82
C GLU A 16 -18.87 0.39 26.26
N MET A 17 -19.39 -0.62 25.54
CA MET A 17 -19.06 -2.02 25.78
C MET A 17 -17.78 -2.46 25.07
N VAL A 18 -17.24 -1.63 24.16
CA VAL A 18 -16.10 -1.98 23.30
C VAL A 18 -14.95 -0.97 23.47
N ALA A 19 -15.24 0.33 23.59
CA ALA A 19 -14.24 1.37 23.74
C ALA A 19 -14.13 1.86 25.19
N PRO A 20 -12.92 2.15 25.69
CA PRO A 20 -12.72 2.81 26.98
C PRO A 20 -13.48 4.14 27.10
N ALA A 21 -14.10 4.39 28.25
CA ALA A 21 -14.95 5.57 28.48
C ALA A 21 -14.24 6.90 28.18
N HIS A 22 -12.93 7.01 28.44
CA HIS A 22 -12.16 8.23 28.18
C HIS A 22 -11.98 8.56 26.68
N LEU A 23 -12.28 7.61 25.78
CA LEU A 23 -12.30 7.84 24.33
C LEU A 23 -13.70 8.22 23.80
N ILE A 24 -14.74 8.10 24.64
CA ILE A 24 -16.13 8.38 24.27
C ILE A 24 -16.44 9.82 24.65
N ARG A 25 -15.87 10.75 23.88
CA ARG A 25 -16.19 12.18 23.98
C ARG A 25 -16.35 12.78 22.60
N GLU A 26 -17.11 13.86 22.53
CA GLU A 26 -17.12 14.71 21.36
C GLU A 26 -15.90 15.64 21.42
N SER A 27 -15.33 15.93 20.25
CA SER A 27 -14.31 16.97 20.06
C SER A 27 -14.99 18.16 19.42
N ASP A 28 -14.52 19.37 19.71
CA ASP A 28 -15.03 20.55 19.01
C ASP A 28 -14.62 20.55 17.53
N GLU A 29 -15.24 21.42 16.74
CA GLU A 29 -15.00 21.47 15.29
C GLU A 29 -13.54 21.77 14.96
N ALA A 30 -12.90 22.69 15.68
CA ALA A 30 -11.53 23.13 15.42
C ALA A 30 -10.50 22.04 15.75
N GLU A 31 -10.65 21.37 16.91
CA GLU A 31 -9.85 20.20 17.30
C GLU A 31 -9.99 19.11 16.23
N THR A 32 -11.22 18.85 15.79
CA THR A 32 -11.46 17.78 14.83
C THR A 32 -10.88 18.08 13.45
N ASP A 33 -11.04 19.30 12.95
CA ASP A 33 -10.52 19.69 11.63
C ASP A 33 -8.98 19.63 11.61
N ARG A 34 -8.33 20.15 12.66
CA ARG A 34 -6.86 20.06 12.81
C ARG A 34 -6.42 18.59 12.86
N PHE A 35 -7.11 17.74 13.63
CA PHE A 35 -6.80 16.31 13.72
C PHE A 35 -6.95 15.59 12.39
N LEU A 36 -8.08 15.78 11.68
CA LEU A 36 -8.34 15.12 10.40
C LEU A 36 -7.33 15.55 9.33
N LEU A 37 -6.93 16.83 9.33
CA LEU A 37 -5.91 17.33 8.41
C LEU A 37 -4.54 16.69 8.66
N LYS A 38 -4.09 16.67 9.93
CA LYS A 38 -2.84 15.98 10.31
C LYS A 38 -2.90 14.49 9.96
N LYS A 39 -4.05 13.84 10.17
CA LYS A 39 -4.26 12.43 9.84
C LYS A 39 -4.18 12.16 8.33
N ASP A 40 -4.76 13.00 7.48
CA ASP A 40 -4.66 12.86 6.02
C ASP A 40 -3.23 13.01 5.52
N ILE A 41 -2.52 14.03 6.03
CA ILE A 41 -1.11 14.29 5.70
C ILE A 41 -0.24 13.12 6.16
N SER A 42 -0.37 12.70 7.43
CA SER A 42 0.37 11.59 8.00
C SER A 42 0.16 10.29 7.23
N PHE A 43 -1.09 10.00 6.85
CA PHE A 43 -1.41 8.80 6.09
C PHE A 43 -0.83 8.84 4.66
N SER A 44 -0.80 10.01 4.03
CA SER A 44 -0.32 10.16 2.66
C SER A 44 1.20 10.37 2.55
N GLY A 45 1.85 10.78 3.65
CA GLY A 45 3.22 11.28 3.74
C GLY A 45 3.37 12.67 3.11
N LEU A 46 2.95 12.81 1.85
CA LEU A 46 2.88 14.06 1.10
C LEU A 46 1.44 14.22 0.58
N SER A 47 0.72 15.23 1.06
CA SER A 47 -0.66 15.51 0.64
C SER A 47 -0.77 16.84 -0.12
N ARG A 48 -1.71 16.93 -1.06
CA ARG A 48 -2.02 18.19 -1.78
C ARG A 48 -3.14 18.99 -1.12
N LEU A 49 -3.79 18.43 -0.10
CA LEU A 49 -4.91 19.00 0.65
C LEU A 49 -6.15 19.41 -0.16
N ASP A 50 -6.10 19.35 -1.49
CA ASP A 50 -7.22 19.48 -2.41
C ASP A 50 -8.16 18.26 -2.39
N ARG A 51 -7.82 17.21 -1.64
CA ARG A 51 -8.59 15.96 -1.51
C ARG A 51 -9.29 15.79 -0.16
N THR A 52 -9.18 16.74 0.76
CA THR A 52 -9.70 16.59 2.14
C THR A 52 -11.21 16.43 2.18
N SER A 53 -11.96 17.09 1.29
CA SER A 53 -13.41 16.88 1.13
C SER A 53 -13.76 15.44 0.73
N ASP A 54 -12.95 14.82 -0.13
CA ASP A 54 -13.18 13.45 -0.60
C ASP A 54 -12.79 12.39 0.45
N SER A 55 -11.76 12.67 1.27
CA SER A 55 -11.23 11.74 2.26
C SER A 55 -12.17 11.53 3.46
N PHE A 56 -12.83 12.60 3.94
CA PHE A 56 -13.66 12.53 5.16
C PHE A 56 -15.12 12.96 4.95
N GLN A 57 -15.50 13.34 3.73
CA GLN A 57 -16.88 13.74 3.39
C GLN A 57 -17.47 14.82 4.32
N ARG A 58 -16.61 15.61 5.00
CA ARG A 58 -17.00 16.91 5.54
C ARG A 58 -16.97 17.88 4.37
N GLY A 59 -18.11 18.47 4.04
CA GLY A 59 -18.17 19.56 3.07
C GLY A 59 -17.19 20.66 3.47
N ASP A 60 -16.52 21.28 2.51
CA ASP A 60 -15.52 22.30 2.80
C ASP A 60 -16.14 23.71 2.73
N PRO A 61 -16.17 24.49 3.83
CA PRO A 61 -16.17 25.93 3.72
C PRO A 61 -14.73 26.37 3.46
N ALA A 62 -14.26 26.29 2.20
CA ALA A 62 -12.86 26.48 1.74
C ALA A 62 -12.06 27.66 2.36
N ARG A 63 -12.75 28.64 2.95
CA ARG A 63 -12.18 29.73 3.74
C ARG A 63 -11.69 29.32 5.13
N ALA A 64 -12.40 28.44 5.84
CA ALA A 64 -12.00 27.90 7.14
C ALA A 64 -10.77 26.99 6.98
N ALA A 65 -10.76 26.15 5.94
CA ALA A 65 -9.61 25.31 5.59
C ALA A 65 -8.35 26.15 5.33
N LYS A 66 -8.45 27.27 4.60
CA LYS A 66 -7.30 28.16 4.33
C LYS A 66 -6.77 28.86 5.59
N LYS A 67 -7.64 29.33 6.49
CA LYS A 67 -7.22 29.96 7.76
C LYS A 67 -6.51 28.93 8.64
N LEU A 68 -7.12 27.76 8.84
CA LEU A 68 -6.55 26.67 9.62
C LEU A 68 -5.21 26.21 9.06
N LEU A 69 -5.09 26.10 7.74
CA LEU A 69 -3.83 25.75 7.08
C LEU A 69 -2.72 26.77 7.37
N GLY A 70 -3.03 28.07 7.28
CA GLY A 70 -2.09 29.13 7.59
C GLY A 70 -1.64 29.11 9.05
N GLU A 71 -2.56 28.83 9.98
CA GLU A 71 -2.25 28.64 11.40
C GLU A 71 -1.36 27.43 11.61
N MET A 72 -1.67 26.27 11.01
CA MET A 72 -0.86 25.06 11.14
C MET A 72 0.54 25.21 10.54
N LEU A 73 0.70 25.97 9.46
CA LEU A 73 2.01 26.33 8.92
C LEU A 73 2.78 27.24 9.89
N ALA A 74 2.12 28.26 10.44
CA ALA A 74 2.74 29.19 11.39
C ALA A 74 3.14 28.50 12.71
N ASP A 75 2.33 27.54 13.17
CA ASP A 75 2.57 26.72 14.35
C ASP A 75 3.67 25.66 14.12
N GLY A 76 4.07 25.42 12.87
CA GLY A 76 5.00 24.33 12.51
C GLY A 76 4.39 22.93 12.60
N ASP A 77 3.06 22.83 12.64
CA ASP A 77 2.35 21.54 12.64
C ASP A 77 2.52 20.80 11.31
N ILE A 78 2.65 21.57 10.23
CA ILE A 78 2.86 21.09 8.86
C ILE A 78 3.91 21.97 8.16
N ILE A 79 4.51 21.44 7.11
CA ILE A 79 5.46 22.17 6.26
C ILE A 79 5.06 22.05 4.80
N GLU A 80 5.43 23.06 4.01
CA GLU A 80 5.34 23.01 2.55
C GLU A 80 6.53 22.23 1.97
N VAL A 81 6.24 21.36 1.01
CA VAL A 81 7.22 20.53 0.31
C VAL A 81 7.02 20.68 -1.20
N GLN A 82 8.05 21.18 -1.87
CA GLN A 82 8.09 21.26 -3.32
C GLN A 82 8.88 20.08 -3.88
N VAL A 83 8.16 19.11 -4.44
CA VAL A 83 8.78 17.94 -5.10
C VAL A 83 9.29 18.35 -6.48
N GLU A 84 10.52 17.96 -6.81
CA GLU A 84 11.11 18.21 -8.12
C GLU A 84 10.23 17.64 -9.25
N GLY A 85 10.03 18.42 -10.31
CA GLY A 85 9.20 18.03 -11.46
C GLY A 85 7.69 18.10 -11.23
N TRP A 86 7.22 18.32 -9.99
CA TRP A 86 5.80 18.44 -9.69
C TRP A 86 5.37 19.90 -9.67
N LYS A 87 4.26 20.23 -10.33
CA LYS A 87 3.80 21.63 -10.43
C LYS A 87 3.17 22.19 -9.15
N ARG A 88 2.64 21.32 -8.28
CA ARG A 88 1.90 21.71 -7.08
C ARG A 88 2.73 21.44 -5.83
N VAL A 89 2.67 22.38 -4.89
CA VAL A 89 3.19 22.20 -3.53
C VAL A 89 2.40 21.10 -2.82
N HIS A 90 3.11 20.32 -2.01
CA HIS A 90 2.56 19.32 -1.11
C HIS A 90 2.80 19.74 0.34
N TYR A 91 2.12 19.10 1.26
CA TYR A 91 2.26 19.31 2.68
C TYR A 91 2.70 18.01 3.34
N ALA A 92 3.63 18.11 4.28
CA ALA A 92 4.05 17.05 5.20
C ALA A 92 3.80 17.51 6.64
N LEU A 93 3.86 16.60 7.61
CA LEU A 93 3.86 17.01 9.01
C LEU A 93 5.16 17.77 9.29
N GLY A 94 5.11 18.79 10.15
CA GLY A 94 6.32 19.48 10.57
C GLY A 94 7.28 18.57 11.32
N SER A 95 6.76 17.55 12.00
CA SER A 95 7.56 16.49 12.63
C SER A 95 8.38 15.65 11.64
N ASP A 96 8.03 15.65 10.36
CA ASP A 96 8.71 14.87 9.33
C ASP A 96 9.81 15.66 8.62
N ALA A 97 9.99 16.96 8.96
CA ALA A 97 10.96 17.84 8.32
C ALA A 97 12.40 17.28 8.36
N ASP A 98 12.84 16.81 9.53
CA ASP A 98 14.18 16.26 9.72
C ASP A 98 14.36 14.97 8.91
N VAL A 99 13.36 14.08 8.93
CA VAL A 99 13.36 12.83 8.15
C VAL A 99 13.46 13.14 6.65
N LEU A 100 12.68 14.09 6.14
CA LEU A 100 12.74 14.50 4.74
C LEU A 100 14.11 15.10 4.39
N SER A 101 14.70 15.89 5.28
CA SER A 101 16.04 16.45 5.08
C SER A 101 17.13 15.37 5.08
N GLU A 102 17.03 14.34 5.94
CA GLU A 102 17.96 13.21 5.95
C GLU A 102 17.87 12.41 4.66
N LEU A 103 16.64 12.09 4.23
CA LEU A 103 16.38 11.36 2.98
C LEU A 103 16.88 12.13 1.77
N GLY A 104 16.65 13.44 1.70
CA GLY A 104 17.16 14.31 0.63
C GLY A 104 18.70 14.35 0.57
N ALA A 105 19.38 14.07 1.68
CA ALA A 105 20.83 13.95 1.77
C ALA A 105 21.32 12.49 1.63
N GLY A 106 20.46 11.57 1.21
CA GLY A 106 20.78 10.15 0.97
C GLY A 106 20.94 9.32 2.24
N ARG A 107 20.46 9.80 3.40
CA ARG A 107 20.51 9.06 4.67
C ARG A 107 19.15 8.46 4.98
N VAL A 108 19.13 7.15 5.15
CA VAL A 108 17.92 6.43 5.59
C VAL A 108 17.83 6.50 7.12
N PRO A 109 16.68 6.91 7.69
CA PRO A 109 16.49 6.92 9.14
C PRO A 109 16.77 5.55 9.77
N LYS A 110 17.44 5.52 10.93
CA LYS A 110 17.74 4.26 11.64
C LYS A 110 16.49 3.44 11.97
N ALA A 111 15.36 4.12 12.23
CA ALA A 111 14.08 3.47 12.51
C ALA A 111 13.54 2.65 11.31
N TRP A 112 14.06 2.87 10.10
CA TRP A 112 13.68 2.14 8.88
C TRP A 112 14.66 1.01 8.54
N THR A 113 15.57 0.68 9.46
CA THR A 113 16.42 -0.50 9.31
C THR A 113 15.53 -1.74 9.22
N PRO A 114 15.63 -2.54 8.13
CA PRO A 114 14.84 -3.74 7.97
C PRO A 114 15.05 -4.69 9.16
N LEU A 115 13.95 -5.22 9.71
CA LEU A 115 14.01 -6.22 10.79
C LEU A 115 14.33 -7.62 10.26
N GLU A 116 14.02 -7.87 8.99
CA GLU A 116 14.21 -9.14 8.28
C GLU A 116 14.70 -8.86 6.84
N THR A 117 14.18 -9.59 5.85
CA THR A 117 14.55 -9.46 4.44
C THR A 117 14.22 -8.08 3.88
N THR A 118 15.09 -7.60 2.99
CA THR A 118 14.90 -6.37 2.23
C THR A 118 14.12 -6.61 0.95
N THR A 119 13.60 -5.55 0.34
CA THR A 119 12.90 -5.62 -0.96
C THR A 119 13.81 -6.02 -2.12
N THR A 120 15.14 -6.04 -1.93
CA THR A 120 16.10 -6.55 -2.92
C THR A 120 16.38 -8.04 -2.77
N GLU A 121 16.32 -8.56 -1.55
CA GLU A 121 16.53 -9.99 -1.24
C GLU A 121 15.25 -10.80 -1.44
N GLU A 122 14.09 -10.17 -1.24
CA GLU A 122 12.79 -10.81 -1.36
C GLU A 122 11.75 -9.82 -1.91
N VAL A 123 10.98 -10.24 -2.91
CA VAL A 123 9.92 -9.38 -3.45
C VAL A 123 8.78 -9.22 -2.43
N VAL A 124 8.11 -8.06 -2.49
CA VAL A 124 6.93 -7.79 -1.67
C VAL A 124 5.70 -7.73 -2.57
N PHE A 125 4.66 -8.50 -2.22
CA PHE A 125 3.38 -8.49 -2.92
C PHE A 125 2.45 -7.46 -2.30
N LEU A 126 2.03 -6.49 -3.09
CA LEU A 126 1.11 -5.45 -2.63
C LEU A 126 -0.33 -5.88 -2.85
N SER A 127 -1.18 -5.66 -1.85
CA SER A 127 -2.62 -5.83 -2.01
C SER A 127 -3.15 -4.87 -3.09
N PRO A 128 -4.18 -5.24 -3.86
CA PRO A 128 -4.83 -4.33 -4.79
C PRO A 128 -5.40 -3.05 -4.16
N LEU A 129 -5.68 -3.11 -2.86
CA LEU A 129 -6.20 -2.01 -2.07
C LEU A 129 -5.13 -1.37 -1.17
N ASP A 130 -3.87 -1.75 -1.34
CA ASP A 130 -2.76 -1.12 -0.64
C ASP A 130 -2.67 0.37 -1.03
N HIS A 131 -2.51 1.25 -0.05
CA HIS A 131 -2.35 2.69 -0.27
C HIS A 131 -1.19 3.06 -1.21
N VAL A 132 -0.16 2.21 -1.32
CA VAL A 132 0.97 2.40 -2.23
C VAL A 132 0.53 2.25 -3.69
N SER A 133 -0.35 1.28 -4.00
CA SER A 133 -0.77 0.94 -5.36
C SER A 133 -2.12 1.58 -5.76
N ALA A 134 -3.01 1.81 -4.80
CA ALA A 134 -4.37 2.25 -5.03
C ALA A 134 -4.50 3.73 -5.43
N ARG A 135 -5.70 4.08 -5.92
CA ARG A 135 -6.14 5.48 -6.17
C ARG A 135 -5.21 6.31 -7.07
N GLY A 136 -4.50 5.64 -7.99
CA GLY A 136 -3.62 6.27 -8.97
C GLY A 136 -2.22 6.63 -8.48
N ARG A 137 -1.88 6.35 -7.20
CA ARG A 137 -0.53 6.61 -6.68
C ARG A 137 0.54 5.78 -7.39
N ALA A 138 0.23 4.54 -7.77
CA ALA A 138 1.17 3.67 -8.47
C ALA A 138 1.77 4.32 -9.73
N LYS A 139 0.94 5.00 -10.52
CA LYS A 139 1.37 5.69 -11.74
C LYS A 139 2.27 6.88 -11.43
N VAL A 140 1.91 7.67 -10.41
CA VAL A 140 2.62 8.90 -10.06
C VAL A 140 3.98 8.60 -9.43
N VAL A 141 4.06 7.59 -8.56
CA VAL A 141 5.27 7.26 -7.79
C VAL A 141 6.17 6.29 -8.55
N PHE A 142 5.60 5.26 -9.19
CA PHE A 142 6.37 4.16 -9.77
C PHE A 142 6.29 4.11 -11.30
N GLY A 143 5.54 5.00 -11.95
CA GLY A 143 5.28 4.90 -13.39
C GLY A 143 4.48 3.65 -13.76
N PHE A 144 3.76 3.05 -12.82
CA PHE A 144 3.12 1.75 -12.95
C PHE A 144 1.60 1.90 -13.21
N ASP A 145 1.17 1.58 -14.43
CA ASP A 145 -0.24 1.64 -14.81
C ASP A 145 -1.03 0.47 -14.19
N TYR A 146 -1.76 0.76 -13.11
CA TYR A 146 -2.48 -0.22 -12.33
C TYR A 146 -3.93 0.18 -12.08
N VAL A 147 -4.83 -0.73 -12.42
CA VAL A 147 -6.26 -0.63 -12.15
C VAL A 147 -6.69 -1.96 -11.56
N TRP A 148 -7.40 -1.93 -10.44
CA TRP A 148 -7.98 -3.13 -9.85
C TRP A 148 -9.20 -3.57 -10.67
N GLU A 149 -9.05 -4.66 -11.42
CA GLU A 149 -10.01 -5.08 -12.46
C GLU A 149 -11.12 -6.00 -11.96
N VAL A 150 -11.26 -6.15 -10.63
CA VAL A 150 -12.26 -7.01 -9.98
C VAL A 150 -13.69 -6.72 -10.46
N TYR A 151 -13.99 -5.46 -10.75
CA TYR A 151 -15.30 -4.98 -11.21
C TYR A 151 -15.49 -5.02 -12.72
N LYS A 152 -14.44 -5.29 -13.50
CA LYS A 152 -14.59 -5.46 -14.95
C LYS A 152 -15.21 -6.83 -15.23
N PRO A 153 -16.07 -6.95 -16.25
CA PRO A 153 -16.44 -8.25 -16.81
C PRO A 153 -15.19 -9.05 -17.17
N GLU A 154 -15.23 -10.37 -17.00
CA GLU A 154 -14.06 -11.24 -17.15
C GLU A 154 -13.32 -11.04 -18.48
N HIS A 155 -14.05 -10.99 -19.59
CA HIS A 155 -13.51 -10.79 -20.93
C HIS A 155 -12.89 -9.40 -21.19
N GLN A 156 -13.07 -8.43 -20.28
CA GLN A 156 -12.49 -7.09 -20.36
C GLN A 156 -11.29 -6.90 -19.44
N ARG A 157 -10.94 -7.92 -18.64
CA ARG A 157 -9.78 -7.89 -17.76
C ARG A 157 -8.51 -8.07 -18.60
N LYS A 158 -7.53 -7.22 -18.34
CA LYS A 158 -6.19 -7.30 -18.92
C LYS A 158 -5.29 -8.24 -18.11
N PHE A 159 -5.42 -8.21 -16.79
CA PHE A 159 -4.50 -8.91 -15.87
C PHE A 159 -5.19 -9.85 -14.89
N GLY A 160 -6.52 -9.87 -14.80
CA GLY A 160 -7.25 -10.85 -13.99
C GLY A 160 -8.06 -10.24 -12.85
N TYR A 161 -8.51 -11.10 -11.93
CA TYR A 161 -9.52 -10.73 -10.94
C TYR A 161 -8.91 -10.05 -9.70
N TYR A 162 -7.82 -10.60 -9.19
CA TYR A 162 -7.16 -10.19 -7.96
C TYR A 162 -5.65 -10.05 -8.17
N THR A 163 -5.28 -9.17 -9.11
CA THR A 163 -3.89 -8.95 -9.52
C THR A 163 -3.10 -8.15 -8.47
N LEU A 164 -2.02 -8.71 -7.94
CA LEU A 164 -1.13 -8.08 -6.97
C LEU A 164 0.12 -7.50 -7.67
N PRO A 165 0.47 -6.22 -7.45
CA PRO A 165 1.78 -5.68 -7.85
C PRO A 165 2.93 -6.33 -7.06
N ILE A 166 4.08 -6.46 -7.72
CA ILE A 166 5.32 -7.00 -7.16
C ILE A 166 6.33 -5.85 -7.03
N LEU A 167 6.68 -5.52 -5.78
CA LEU A 167 7.74 -4.57 -5.44
C LEU A 167 9.07 -5.32 -5.32
N TRP A 168 10.08 -4.87 -6.05
CA TRP A 168 11.47 -5.34 -5.94
C TRP A 168 12.40 -4.13 -5.96
N GLY A 169 13.29 -4.05 -4.98
CA GLY A 169 14.04 -2.83 -4.67
C GLY A 169 13.08 -1.68 -4.35
N ASP A 170 13.11 -0.65 -5.18
CA ASP A 170 12.29 0.57 -5.08
C ASP A 170 11.25 0.70 -6.22
N ARG A 171 11.02 -0.38 -7.00
CA ARG A 171 10.13 -0.35 -8.17
C ARG A 171 9.05 -1.43 -8.15
N LEU A 172 7.89 -1.09 -8.71
CA LEU A 172 6.89 -2.08 -9.09
C LEU A 172 7.30 -2.68 -10.44
N VAL A 173 7.83 -3.90 -10.41
CA VAL A 173 8.54 -4.52 -11.55
C VAL A 173 7.72 -5.59 -12.27
N ALA A 174 6.68 -6.09 -11.63
CA ALA A 174 5.82 -7.13 -12.16
C ALA A 174 4.46 -7.14 -11.44
N ARG A 175 3.56 -8.01 -11.88
CA ARG A 175 2.26 -8.25 -11.27
C ARG A 175 1.80 -9.68 -11.52
N PHE A 176 1.01 -10.25 -10.62
CA PHE A 176 0.47 -11.59 -10.79
C PHE A 176 -0.98 -11.68 -10.31
N ASP A 177 -1.78 -12.52 -10.97
CA ASP A 177 -3.14 -12.86 -10.52
C ASP A 177 -3.12 -14.15 -9.72
N SER A 178 -3.97 -14.22 -8.71
CA SER A 178 -3.85 -15.21 -7.64
C SER A 178 -5.16 -15.89 -7.31
N LYS A 179 -5.07 -17.17 -6.96
CA LYS A 179 -6.20 -17.95 -6.45
C LYS A 179 -5.72 -18.90 -5.37
N PHE A 180 -6.46 -18.99 -4.29
CA PHE A 180 -6.26 -20.03 -3.29
C PHE A 180 -7.40 -21.05 -3.37
N ASP A 181 -7.09 -22.24 -3.89
CA ASP A 181 -8.04 -23.35 -3.93
C ASP A 181 -8.05 -24.08 -2.59
N ARG A 182 -9.11 -23.84 -1.81
CA ARG A 182 -9.30 -24.45 -0.49
C ARG A 182 -9.52 -25.97 -0.55
N THR A 183 -10.07 -26.49 -1.65
CA THR A 183 -10.37 -27.92 -1.80
C THR A 183 -9.09 -28.74 -1.90
N THR A 184 -8.12 -28.23 -2.65
CA THR A 184 -6.82 -28.89 -2.86
C THR A 184 -5.70 -28.31 -1.99
N ASN A 185 -6.00 -27.26 -1.22
CA ASN A 185 -5.05 -26.48 -0.43
C ASN A 185 -3.86 -25.98 -1.27
N THR A 186 -4.15 -25.54 -2.49
CA THR A 186 -3.16 -25.11 -3.47
C THR A 186 -3.26 -23.60 -3.70
N PHE A 187 -2.13 -22.91 -3.59
CA PHE A 187 -1.98 -21.55 -4.09
C PHE A 187 -1.65 -21.59 -5.58
N VAL A 188 -2.47 -20.97 -6.41
CA VAL A 188 -2.40 -21.01 -7.87
C VAL A 188 -2.09 -19.62 -8.39
N ILE A 189 -1.02 -19.52 -9.17
CA ILE A 189 -0.72 -18.33 -9.97
C ILE A 189 -1.53 -18.45 -11.26
N LEU A 190 -2.45 -17.51 -11.48
CA LEU A 190 -3.31 -17.49 -12.67
C LEU A 190 -2.67 -16.74 -13.84
N GLY A 191 -1.71 -15.86 -13.56
CA GLY A 191 -0.88 -15.19 -14.55
C GLY A 191 0.22 -14.37 -13.89
N LEU A 192 1.31 -14.13 -14.62
CA LEU A 192 2.43 -13.29 -14.22
C LEU A 192 2.78 -12.39 -15.41
N TRP A 193 2.92 -11.09 -15.15
CA TRP A 193 3.29 -10.09 -16.16
C TRP A 193 4.46 -9.27 -15.63
N LEU A 194 5.54 -9.21 -16.41
CA LEU A 194 6.71 -8.39 -16.11
C LEU A 194 6.54 -7.02 -16.76
N GLU A 195 6.96 -5.95 -16.08
CA GLU A 195 7.02 -4.61 -16.68
C GLU A 195 8.20 -4.47 -17.65
N ASP A 196 9.22 -5.31 -17.47
CA ASP A 196 10.37 -5.47 -18.36
C ASP A 196 10.62 -6.97 -18.59
N GLU A 197 10.54 -7.42 -19.84
CA GLU A 197 10.76 -8.82 -20.22
C GLU A 197 12.17 -9.31 -19.87
N ALA A 198 13.17 -8.41 -19.78
CA ALA A 198 14.53 -8.76 -19.41
C ALA A 198 14.62 -9.38 -17.99
N LEU A 199 13.66 -9.07 -17.10
CA LEU A 199 13.59 -9.67 -15.76
C LEU A 199 13.37 -11.18 -15.81
N GLY A 200 12.82 -11.72 -16.89
CA GLY A 200 12.63 -13.16 -17.08
C GLY A 200 13.94 -13.97 -17.06
N ASN A 201 15.07 -13.30 -17.32
CA ASN A 201 16.41 -13.90 -17.32
C ASN A 201 17.30 -13.37 -16.18
N ASN A 202 16.75 -12.58 -15.25
CA ASN A 202 17.52 -12.00 -14.15
C ASN A 202 17.54 -12.96 -12.95
N GLU A 203 18.70 -13.53 -12.64
CA GLU A 203 18.87 -14.49 -11.54
C GLU A 203 18.56 -13.90 -10.16
N ALA A 204 18.93 -12.63 -9.91
CA ALA A 204 18.67 -11.98 -8.62
C ALA A 204 17.17 -11.76 -8.41
N PHE A 205 16.45 -11.32 -9.44
CA PHE A 205 15.00 -11.21 -9.40
C PHE A 205 14.34 -12.58 -9.25
N ALA A 206 14.83 -13.59 -9.96
CA ALA A 206 14.27 -14.94 -9.89
C ALA A 206 14.38 -15.53 -8.48
N GLU A 207 15.50 -15.31 -7.79
CA GLU A 207 15.69 -15.72 -6.40
C GLU A 207 14.76 -14.94 -5.46
N ALA A 208 14.73 -13.61 -5.56
CA ALA A 208 13.87 -12.77 -4.73
C ALA A 208 12.37 -13.09 -4.92
N LEU A 209 11.96 -13.38 -6.16
CA LEU A 209 10.60 -13.79 -6.52
C LEU A 209 10.23 -15.12 -5.87
N ALA A 210 11.16 -16.08 -5.91
CA ALA A 210 10.97 -17.40 -5.30
C ALA A 210 10.86 -17.32 -3.77
N CYS A 211 11.72 -16.51 -3.12
CA CYS A 211 11.60 -16.21 -1.69
C CYS A 211 10.23 -15.58 -1.35
N GLY A 212 9.79 -14.60 -2.14
CA GLY A 212 8.50 -13.92 -1.92
C GLY A 212 7.31 -14.87 -2.04
N PHE A 213 7.32 -15.76 -3.04
CA PHE A 213 6.29 -16.79 -3.17
C PHE A 213 6.35 -17.82 -2.05
N ALA A 214 7.52 -18.27 -1.61
CA ALA A 214 7.64 -19.18 -0.49
C ALA A 214 7.07 -18.57 0.80
N ARG A 215 7.40 -17.31 1.11
CA ARG A 215 6.81 -16.58 2.25
C ARG A 215 5.29 -16.46 2.11
N PHE A 216 4.78 -16.17 0.91
CA PHE A 216 3.35 -16.01 0.69
C PHE A 216 2.57 -17.33 0.78
N VAL A 217 3.13 -18.43 0.28
CA VAL A 217 2.59 -19.80 0.47
C VAL A 217 2.49 -20.14 1.95
N ARG A 218 3.55 -19.87 2.72
CA ARG A 218 3.56 -20.07 4.18
C ARG A 218 2.52 -19.18 4.88
N PHE A 219 2.43 -17.91 4.50
CA PHE A 219 1.43 -16.97 5.04
C PHE A 219 -0.01 -17.46 4.80
N LEU A 220 -0.30 -17.99 3.61
CA LEU A 220 -1.62 -18.53 3.27
C LEU A 220 -1.92 -19.88 3.92
N GLY A 221 -0.92 -20.57 4.48
CA GLY A 221 -1.06 -21.97 4.93
C GLY A 221 -1.35 -22.92 3.76
N ALA A 222 -0.80 -22.63 2.58
CA ALA A 222 -0.92 -23.48 1.40
C ALA A 222 0.13 -24.60 1.45
N SER A 223 -0.25 -25.82 1.11
CA SER A 223 0.68 -26.96 1.03
C SER A 223 1.32 -27.11 -0.35
N LYS A 224 0.77 -26.43 -1.36
CA LYS A 224 1.22 -26.52 -2.75
C LYS A 224 1.19 -25.16 -3.43
N LEU A 225 2.10 -24.99 -4.39
CA LEU A 225 2.13 -23.89 -5.34
C LEU A 225 1.99 -24.42 -6.77
N ASP A 226 0.98 -23.96 -7.49
CA ASP A 226 0.87 -24.11 -8.94
C ASP A 226 1.36 -22.83 -9.62
N ALA A 227 2.57 -22.92 -10.19
CA ALA A 227 3.22 -21.87 -10.95
C ALA A 227 3.39 -22.23 -12.44
N THR A 228 2.59 -23.17 -12.95
CA THR A 228 2.71 -23.69 -14.33
C THR A 228 2.54 -22.61 -15.39
N VAL A 229 1.78 -21.55 -15.07
CA VAL A 229 1.53 -20.41 -15.97
C VAL A 229 2.75 -19.52 -16.20
N ILE A 230 3.77 -19.57 -15.33
CA ILE A 230 5.00 -18.79 -15.49
C ILE A 230 5.72 -19.28 -16.75
N ARG A 231 5.92 -18.38 -17.72
CA ARG A 231 6.44 -18.73 -19.05
C ARG A 231 7.96 -18.70 -19.08
N GLU A 232 8.55 -17.85 -18.25
CA GLU A 232 9.98 -17.63 -18.14
C GLU A 232 10.65 -18.84 -17.46
N PRO A 233 11.48 -19.63 -18.16
CA PRO A 233 11.99 -20.90 -17.64
C PRO A 233 12.81 -20.73 -16.35
N LEU A 234 13.59 -19.65 -16.25
CA LEU A 234 14.37 -19.32 -15.06
C LEU A 234 13.46 -19.05 -13.86
N LEU A 235 12.48 -18.16 -14.01
CA LEU A 235 11.55 -17.78 -12.94
C LEU A 235 10.78 -19.00 -12.46
N ARG A 236 10.18 -19.76 -13.38
CA ARG A 236 9.40 -20.96 -13.02
C ARG A 236 10.25 -21.98 -12.28
N ARG A 237 11.47 -22.25 -12.76
CA ARG A 237 12.38 -23.20 -12.11
C ARG A 237 12.70 -22.77 -10.68
N ARG A 238 13.05 -21.49 -10.46
CA ARG A 238 13.37 -20.95 -9.13
C ARG A 238 12.18 -21.03 -8.19
N VAL A 239 11.02 -20.52 -8.62
CA VAL A 239 9.78 -20.52 -7.84
C VAL A 239 9.33 -21.94 -7.46
N CYS A 240 9.46 -22.93 -8.34
CA CYS A 240 9.11 -24.32 -8.03
C CYS A 240 10.16 -25.06 -7.18
N SER A 241 11.40 -24.55 -7.10
CA SER A 241 12.49 -25.18 -6.35
C SER A 241 12.64 -24.69 -4.92
N SER A 242 12.05 -23.54 -4.57
CA SER A 242 12.12 -23.02 -3.20
C SER A 242 11.32 -23.90 -2.24
N PRO A 243 11.92 -24.37 -1.13
CA PRO A 243 11.17 -25.07 -0.10
C PRO A 243 10.16 -24.10 0.54
N GLY A 244 8.90 -24.55 0.66
CA GLY A 244 7.82 -23.82 1.33
C GLY A 244 8.02 -23.70 2.84
#